data_AF-A0A0G1TAU1-F1
#
_entry.id   AF-A0A0G1TAU1-F1
#
_cell.length_a   1.000
_cell.length_b   1.000
_cell.length_c   1.000
_cell.angle_alpha   90.00
_cell.angle_beta   90.00
_cell.angle_gamma   90.00
#
_symmetry.space_group_name_H-M   'P 1'
#
loop_
_entity.id
_entity.type
_entity.pdbx_description
1 polymer ?
#
loop_
_entity_poly.entity_id
_entity_poly.type
_entity_poly.pdbx_seq_one_letter_code
_entity_poly.pdbx_strand_id
1 'polypeptide(L)'
;MNFLQEFEALRLKMPRLYNINVGCENSDYCTHADKDKNCYLVFAINFSEDCMYGGIVLNSKDCVDCLNCEYSELCYECVDIDHCYNCIFSQDLKNSSDCHFCYDCVGSKNCFGCVGLRQKEYCIYNEYVGKERYREFLKGFDARNKQSIREALSKLDDLQLKIPRKFMHETQAEACIGDYIGRSKNCFNCFNIHESEDCMYMQDCWRTVDSLDMTFSDGSTLCYDSFSIGLGSYNCNFSNYIRSSRDLEYCELCFNCKDCFGCIGLKDKQYHILNQPLSREEYFAKVAELKAEMRTKGTYGKHLPTTYIYEDTAAVSQ
;
A
#
# COMPACT_ATOMS: atom_id res chain seq x y z
N MET A 1 40.19 -12.35 10.68
CA MET A 1 39.66 -13.43 9.81
C MET A 1 39.87 -13.02 8.36
N ASN A 2 38.95 -13.32 7.43
CA ASN A 2 38.70 -12.44 6.29
C ASN A 2 37.45 -11.58 6.58
N PHE A 3 37.32 -10.44 5.89
CA PHE A 3 36.24 -9.47 6.12
C PHE A 3 34.85 -10.10 6.21
N LEU A 4 34.48 -11.10 5.39
CA LEU A 4 33.12 -11.65 5.49
C LEU A 4 32.89 -12.44 6.76
N GLN A 5 33.92 -13.02 7.35
CA GLN A 5 33.80 -13.68 8.64
C GLN A 5 33.77 -12.64 9.77
N GLU A 6 34.33 -11.45 9.57
CA GLU A 6 34.08 -10.28 10.42
C GLU A 6 32.67 -9.71 10.21
N PHE A 7 32.15 -9.71 8.98
CA PHE A 7 30.78 -9.38 8.59
C PHE A 7 29.77 -10.41 9.12
N GLU A 8 30.14 -11.69 9.25
CA GLU A 8 29.31 -12.78 9.81
C GLU A 8 29.34 -12.77 11.33
N ALA A 9 30.52 -12.57 11.94
CA ALA A 9 30.65 -12.23 13.35
C ALA A 9 30.04 -10.85 13.70
N LEU A 10 29.66 -10.07 12.67
CA LEU A 10 28.84 -8.86 12.76
C LEU A 10 27.37 -9.13 12.39
N ARG A 11 27.01 -10.17 11.62
CA ARG A 11 25.64 -10.43 11.11
C ARG A 11 24.86 -11.54 11.80
N LEU A 12 25.51 -12.61 12.23
CA LEU A 12 24.98 -13.41 13.34
C LEU A 12 24.92 -12.59 14.66
N LYS A 13 25.28 -11.29 14.56
CA LYS A 13 25.21 -10.22 15.54
C LYS A 13 24.34 -9.01 15.05
N MET A 14 23.81 -8.95 13.79
CA MET A 14 22.78 -7.99 13.28
C MET A 14 22.02 -8.37 11.93
N PRO A 15 20.70 -8.07 11.73
CA PRO A 15 19.67 -8.74 10.82
C PRO A 15 19.40 -8.29 9.31
N ARG A 16 18.20 -8.52 8.67
CA ARG A 16 17.91 -8.54 7.15
C ARG A 16 16.56 -7.97 6.50
N LEU A 17 16.25 -8.28 5.18
CA LEU A 17 14.96 -8.20 4.40
C LEU A 17 14.71 -9.12 3.13
N TYR A 18 13.86 -8.71 2.14
CA TYR A 18 13.31 -9.42 0.92
C TYR A 18 13.17 -8.60 -0.44
N ASN A 19 12.09 -8.71 -1.27
CA ASN A 19 12.02 -8.47 -2.77
C ASN A 19 10.68 -7.88 -3.38
N ILE A 20 10.64 -7.37 -4.65
CA ILE A 20 9.56 -6.54 -5.34
C ILE A 20 9.43 -6.73 -6.90
N ASN A 21 8.36 -6.24 -7.60
CA ASN A 21 8.09 -6.24 -9.08
C ASN A 21 7.85 -4.82 -9.74
N VAL A 22 7.84 -4.64 -11.09
CA VAL A 22 7.48 -3.41 -11.89
C VAL A 22 7.28 -3.70 -13.41
N GLY A 23 6.25 -3.12 -14.06
CA GLY A 23 6.30 -2.58 -15.44
C GLY A 23 5.95 -3.52 -16.59
N CYS A 24 5.19 -4.59 -16.35
CA CYS A 24 5.08 -5.72 -17.27
C CYS A 24 3.72 -5.82 -17.99
N GLU A 25 3.71 -6.34 -19.23
CA GLU A 25 2.47 -6.64 -19.98
C GLU A 25 2.21 -8.15 -20.00
N ASN A 26 0.98 -8.57 -19.65
CA ASN A 26 0.63 -9.97 -19.33
C ASN A 26 1.37 -10.43 -18.06
N SER A 27 1.18 -9.66 -16.99
CA SER A 27 1.95 -9.77 -15.74
C SER A 27 1.22 -10.67 -14.74
N ASP A 28 1.61 -11.94 -14.70
CA ASP A 28 1.15 -12.89 -13.69
C ASP A 28 1.99 -12.74 -12.40
N TYR A 29 1.33 -12.58 -11.25
CA TYR A 29 1.90 -12.48 -9.88
C TYR A 29 2.54 -11.11 -9.53
N CYS A 30 1.68 -10.09 -9.42
CA CYS A 30 2.04 -8.70 -9.08
C CYS A 30 2.10 -8.41 -7.56
N THR A 31 3.16 -8.86 -6.88
CA THR A 31 3.46 -8.42 -5.49
C THR A 31 4.28 -7.12 -5.50
N HIS A 32 3.66 -6.00 -5.15
CA HIS A 32 4.19 -4.63 -5.31
C HIS A 32 4.70 -4.37 -6.76
N ALA A 33 3.82 -4.02 -7.70
CA ALA A 33 4.16 -3.67 -9.09
C ALA A 33 3.68 -2.25 -9.50
N ASP A 34 3.94 -1.81 -10.73
CA ASP A 34 3.75 -0.40 -11.16
C ASP A 34 3.75 -0.29 -12.70
N LYS A 35 2.71 0.34 -13.28
CA LYS A 35 2.49 0.50 -14.74
C LYS A 35 2.42 -0.80 -15.53
N ASP A 36 2.03 -1.89 -14.87
CA ASP A 36 1.73 -3.15 -15.52
C ASP A 36 0.45 -2.99 -16.38
N LYS A 37 0.27 -3.87 -17.39
CA LYS A 37 -1.00 -4.01 -18.13
C LYS A 37 -1.37 -5.48 -18.26
N ASN A 38 -2.67 -5.75 -18.35
CA ASN A 38 -3.22 -7.10 -18.22
C ASN A 38 -2.74 -7.71 -16.89
N CYS A 39 -2.92 -6.96 -15.80
CA CYS A 39 -2.34 -7.21 -14.48
C CYS A 39 -3.04 -8.37 -13.78
N TYR A 40 -2.30 -9.28 -13.13
CA TYR A 40 -2.93 -10.40 -12.45
C TYR A 40 -2.29 -10.81 -11.12
N LEU A 41 -3.16 -11.25 -10.21
CA LEU A 41 -2.84 -11.69 -8.85
C LEU A 41 -2.05 -10.61 -8.07
N VAL A 42 -2.72 -9.48 -7.90
CA VAL A 42 -2.24 -8.23 -7.32
C VAL A 42 -2.21 -8.31 -5.80
N PHE A 43 -1.14 -7.80 -5.19
CA PHE A 43 -1.10 -7.43 -3.77
C PHE A 43 -0.82 -5.94 -3.53
N ALA A 44 -0.12 -5.26 -4.45
CA ALA A 44 -0.12 -3.79 -4.52
C ALA A 44 0.27 -3.34 -5.93
N ILE A 45 -0.44 -2.39 -6.55
CA ILE A 45 -0.11 -1.80 -7.86
C ILE A 45 -0.48 -0.30 -8.00
N ASN A 46 0.07 0.34 -9.04
CA ASN A 46 -0.06 1.77 -9.30
C ASN A 46 -0.09 2.05 -10.82
N PHE A 47 -0.84 3.08 -11.26
CA PHE A 47 -0.95 3.53 -12.66
C PHE A 47 -1.17 2.41 -13.68
N SER A 48 -2.02 1.44 -13.33
CA SER A 48 -2.35 0.28 -14.15
C SER A 48 -3.77 0.39 -14.68
N GLU A 49 -4.02 -0.22 -15.83
CA GLU A 49 -5.35 -0.31 -16.44
C GLU A 49 -5.99 -1.66 -16.04
N ASP A 50 -7.32 -1.67 -15.85
CA ASP A 50 -8.15 -2.82 -15.46
C ASP A 50 -7.77 -3.47 -14.10
N CYS A 51 -8.23 -2.90 -12.98
CA CYS A 51 -7.81 -3.27 -11.60
C CYS A 51 -8.99 -3.28 -10.59
N MET A 52 -8.84 -3.86 -9.39
CA MET A 52 -9.85 -3.81 -8.28
C MET A 52 -9.19 -4.28 -6.96
N TYR A 53 -9.49 -5.51 -6.52
CA TYR A 53 -8.85 -6.20 -5.41
C TYR A 53 -7.36 -6.44 -5.69
N GLY A 54 -6.67 -6.66 -4.58
CA GLY A 54 -5.32 -6.21 -4.31
C GLY A 54 -5.22 -5.91 -2.81
N GLY A 55 -4.08 -5.38 -2.37
CA GLY A 55 -3.89 -4.79 -1.04
C GLY A 55 -3.74 -3.26 -1.05
N ILE A 56 -3.14 -2.67 -2.10
CA ILE A 56 -3.39 -1.28 -2.57
C ILE A 56 -3.41 -1.19 -4.11
N VAL A 57 -4.28 -0.37 -4.71
CA VAL A 57 -4.41 -0.13 -6.16
C VAL A 57 -4.65 1.36 -6.39
N LEU A 58 -3.88 2.06 -7.25
CA LEU A 58 -3.98 3.53 -7.35
C LEU A 58 -4.03 4.05 -8.79
N ASN A 59 -4.80 5.12 -9.01
CA ASN A 59 -4.88 5.88 -10.28
C ASN A 59 -5.27 5.02 -11.49
N SER A 60 -6.26 4.14 -11.29
CA SER A 60 -6.76 3.18 -12.29
C SER A 60 -8.12 3.61 -12.86
N LYS A 61 -8.73 2.77 -13.70
CA LYS A 61 -10.18 2.85 -13.99
C LYS A 61 -10.88 1.58 -13.56
N ASP A 62 -12.14 1.78 -13.18
CA ASP A 62 -13.15 0.78 -12.81
C ASP A 62 -12.81 -0.11 -11.57
N CYS A 63 -13.09 0.34 -10.32
CA CYS A 63 -12.68 -0.26 -9.01
C CYS A 63 -13.77 -0.13 -7.90
N VAL A 64 -13.97 -1.13 -7.01
CA VAL A 64 -15.30 -1.58 -6.49
C VAL A 64 -15.29 -2.33 -5.12
N ASP A 65 -14.55 -1.84 -4.14
CA ASP A 65 -14.19 -2.45 -2.85
C ASP A 65 -13.40 -3.78 -2.96
N CYS A 66 -12.68 -4.30 -1.96
CA CYS A 66 -11.48 -3.78 -1.27
C CYS A 66 -11.35 -2.34 -0.79
N LEU A 67 -10.76 -2.01 0.35
CA LEU A 67 -9.40 -2.40 0.74
C LEU A 67 -8.32 -2.00 -0.31
N ASN A 68 -8.53 -1.05 -1.25
CA ASN A 68 -7.47 -0.62 -2.20
C ASN A 68 -7.43 0.87 -2.65
N CYS A 69 -8.50 1.45 -3.22
CA CYS A 69 -8.35 2.29 -4.44
C CYS A 69 -8.91 3.74 -4.45
N GLU A 70 -8.27 4.57 -5.29
CA GLU A 70 -8.57 5.98 -5.59
C GLU A 70 -8.47 6.37 -7.10
N TYR A 71 -9.28 7.38 -7.51
CA TYR A 71 -9.47 8.07 -8.81
C TYR A 71 -10.50 7.63 -9.97
N SER A 72 -11.78 7.17 -9.76
CA SER A 72 -13.06 7.24 -10.62
C SER A 72 -14.39 6.75 -9.92
N GLU A 73 -15.64 7.21 -10.28
CA GLU A 73 -16.86 7.55 -9.42
C GLU A 73 -17.69 6.49 -8.56
N LEU A 74 -18.97 6.70 -8.11
CA LEU A 74 -19.73 5.88 -7.08
C LEU A 74 -20.60 6.58 -6.00
N CYS A 75 -19.99 6.88 -4.88
CA CYS A 75 -20.26 6.18 -3.63
C CYS A 75 -21.03 7.05 -2.59
N TYR A 76 -21.94 6.60 -1.69
CA TYR A 76 -22.49 5.30 -1.25
C TYR A 76 -22.00 4.62 0.06
N GLU A 77 -21.18 5.25 0.92
CA GLU A 77 -20.97 4.74 2.31
C GLU A 77 -20.12 3.44 2.43
N CYS A 78 -19.11 3.27 1.55
CA CYS A 78 -18.50 1.99 1.13
C CYS A 78 -16.94 1.93 1.30
N VAL A 79 -16.22 1.00 0.61
CA VAL A 79 -14.84 0.56 0.98
C VAL A 79 -13.77 0.39 -0.16
N ASP A 80 -13.97 0.55 -1.49
CA ASP A 80 -13.03 1.22 -2.45
C ASP A 80 -13.82 2.43 -2.84
N ILE A 81 -13.28 3.63 -2.68
CA ILE A 81 -14.13 4.81 -2.77
C ILE A 81 -13.42 5.90 -3.55
N ASP A 82 -14.03 6.18 -4.68
CA ASP A 82 -13.30 6.37 -5.92
C ASP A 82 -14.16 7.37 -6.74
N HIS A 83 -13.67 8.57 -7.12
CA HIS A 83 -14.39 9.83 -7.59
C HIS A 83 -15.92 10.02 -7.33
N CYS A 84 -16.51 9.43 -6.30
CA CYS A 84 -17.95 9.22 -6.02
C CYS A 84 -18.94 10.38 -6.31
N TYR A 85 -20.17 10.11 -6.79
CA TYR A 85 -21.14 11.17 -7.15
C TYR A 85 -22.63 10.84 -6.85
N ASN A 86 -23.00 10.81 -5.55
CA ASN A 86 -24.34 10.67 -4.92
C ASN A 86 -24.93 9.26 -4.74
N CYS A 87 -24.71 8.59 -3.60
CA CYS A 87 -25.55 7.45 -3.16
C CYS A 87 -25.49 7.23 -1.61
N ILE A 88 -26.33 6.32 -1.04
CA ILE A 88 -26.65 6.22 0.42
C ILE A 88 -26.90 4.77 0.95
N PHE A 89 -26.02 4.18 1.78
CA PHE A 89 -25.95 2.77 2.24
C PHE A 89 -25.55 1.67 1.22
N SER A 90 -24.25 1.42 1.00
CA SER A 90 -23.66 0.24 0.30
C SER A 90 -22.19 0.00 0.69
N GLN A 91 -21.67 -1.19 0.42
CA GLN A 91 -20.25 -1.57 0.25
C GLN A 91 -20.12 -2.10 -1.20
N ASP A 92 -19.01 -1.90 -1.94
CA ASP A 92 -18.60 -2.30 -3.34
C ASP A 92 -18.87 -1.35 -4.57
N LEU A 93 -18.14 -0.24 -4.90
CA LEU A 93 -18.70 0.79 -5.83
C LEU A 93 -17.90 1.63 -6.88
N LYS A 94 -18.51 1.94 -8.07
CA LYS A 94 -17.86 2.64 -9.24
C LYS A 94 -18.71 3.40 -10.35
N ASN A 95 -18.43 4.66 -10.74
CA ASN A 95 -19.03 5.51 -11.83
C ASN A 95 -20.57 5.88 -11.79
N SER A 96 -21.06 7.11 -11.55
CA SER A 96 -22.14 7.33 -10.53
C SER A 96 -23.49 8.02 -10.81
N SER A 97 -24.57 7.69 -10.05
CA SER A 97 -25.38 8.62 -9.19
C SER A 97 -26.57 8.01 -8.37
N ASP A 98 -27.33 8.88 -7.71
CA ASP A 98 -28.59 8.76 -6.91
C ASP A 98 -29.06 7.42 -6.27
N CYS A 99 -28.22 6.49 -5.83
CA CYS A 99 -28.69 5.19 -5.30
C CYS A 99 -28.82 5.11 -3.76
N HIS A 100 -29.67 4.21 -3.25
CA HIS A 100 -30.02 4.03 -1.83
C HIS A 100 -30.10 2.53 -1.42
N PHE A 101 -29.64 2.13 -0.24
CA PHE A 101 -29.76 0.77 0.31
C PHE A 101 -29.33 -0.40 -0.62
N CYS A 102 -28.26 -0.27 -1.38
CA CYS A 102 -27.70 -1.39 -2.15
C CYS A 102 -26.55 -2.07 -1.37
N TYR A 103 -25.84 -2.93 -2.08
CA TYR A 103 -24.45 -3.33 -1.87
C TYR A 103 -23.95 -3.64 -3.30
N ASP A 104 -22.69 -3.52 -3.64
CA ASP A 104 -22.12 -3.78 -4.96
C ASP A 104 -22.79 -2.97 -6.09
N CYS A 105 -22.39 -1.71 -6.32
CA CYS A 105 -23.03 -0.82 -7.30
C CYS A 105 -22.05 0.00 -8.16
N VAL A 106 -22.07 -0.25 -9.48
CA VAL A 106 -21.12 0.30 -10.45
C VAL A 106 -21.82 0.85 -11.69
N GLY A 107 -22.22 2.11 -11.66
CA GLY A 107 -22.95 2.75 -12.75
C GLY A 107 -24.27 3.41 -12.34
N SER A 108 -24.91 2.87 -11.31
CA SER A 108 -26.33 3.10 -11.07
C SER A 108 -26.63 4.54 -10.72
N LYS A 109 -27.84 5.00 -11.08
CA LYS A 109 -28.37 6.37 -11.02
C LYS A 109 -29.85 6.32 -10.63
N ASN A 110 -30.22 6.42 -9.35
CA ASN A 110 -31.61 6.23 -8.85
C ASN A 110 -32.02 4.75 -8.63
N CYS A 111 -31.34 4.02 -7.74
CA CYS A 111 -31.77 2.69 -7.27
C CYS A 111 -32.09 2.66 -5.77
N PHE A 112 -32.91 1.72 -5.29
CA PHE A 112 -33.27 1.57 -3.88
C PHE A 112 -33.32 0.10 -3.41
N GLY A 113 -32.48 -0.36 -2.49
CA GLY A 113 -32.60 -1.72 -1.92
C GLY A 113 -31.84 -2.82 -2.69
N CYS A 114 -30.96 -2.47 -3.63
CA CYS A 114 -30.61 -3.36 -4.75
C CYS A 114 -29.15 -3.85 -4.77
N VAL A 115 -28.85 -5.05 -4.28
CA VAL A 115 -27.47 -5.58 -4.36
C VAL A 115 -27.05 -5.89 -5.81
N GLY A 116 -25.85 -5.48 -6.23
CA GLY A 116 -25.19 -5.89 -7.49
C GLY A 116 -25.39 -4.96 -8.70
N LEU A 117 -25.94 -3.75 -8.56
CA LEU A 117 -26.47 -3.00 -9.70
C LEU A 117 -25.46 -2.11 -10.46
N ARG A 118 -25.39 -2.35 -11.78
CA ARG A 118 -24.59 -1.59 -12.76
C ARG A 118 -25.44 -0.77 -13.74
N GLN A 119 -25.15 0.53 -13.84
CA GLN A 119 -25.81 1.54 -14.71
C GLN A 119 -27.34 1.41 -14.74
N LYS A 120 -27.96 1.18 -13.58
CA LYS A 120 -29.41 1.06 -13.42
C LYS A 120 -30.03 2.34 -12.87
N GLU A 121 -31.17 2.69 -13.42
CA GLU A 121 -31.92 3.91 -13.11
C GLU A 121 -33.40 3.58 -12.90
N TYR A 122 -33.95 4.03 -11.79
CA TYR A 122 -35.30 3.75 -11.26
C TYR A 122 -35.60 2.27 -10.94
N CYS A 123 -34.70 1.61 -10.20
CA CYS A 123 -34.89 0.23 -9.70
C CYS A 123 -35.11 0.16 -8.18
N ILE A 124 -35.85 -0.84 -7.71
CA ILE A 124 -36.12 -1.11 -6.29
C ILE A 124 -36.01 -2.62 -6.00
N TYR A 125 -35.22 -3.03 -5.00
CA TYR A 125 -34.88 -4.43 -4.68
C TYR A 125 -34.62 -5.30 -5.93
N ASN A 126 -33.70 -4.82 -6.79
CA ASN A 126 -33.29 -5.37 -8.09
C ASN A 126 -34.32 -5.33 -9.23
N GLU A 127 -35.58 -4.89 -9.04
CA GLU A 127 -36.56 -4.74 -10.13
C GLU A 127 -36.68 -3.29 -10.63
N TYR A 128 -36.82 -3.10 -11.96
CA TYR A 128 -37.07 -1.78 -12.55
C TYR A 128 -38.54 -1.38 -12.40
N VAL A 129 -38.80 -0.20 -11.80
CA VAL A 129 -40.16 0.32 -11.60
C VAL A 129 -40.49 1.53 -12.46
N GLY A 130 -39.47 2.23 -12.98
CA GLY A 130 -39.61 3.42 -13.81
C GLY A 130 -39.80 4.73 -13.03
N LYS A 131 -39.39 5.84 -13.66
CA LYS A 131 -39.13 7.16 -13.03
C LYS A 131 -40.19 7.62 -12.04
N GLU A 132 -41.45 7.72 -12.46
CA GLU A 132 -42.50 8.27 -11.61
C GLU A 132 -42.95 7.30 -10.52
N ARG A 133 -42.90 5.98 -10.75
CA ARG A 133 -43.14 4.97 -9.72
C ARG A 133 -42.00 4.88 -8.70
N TYR A 134 -40.76 5.07 -9.12
CA TYR A 134 -39.63 5.21 -8.21
C TYR A 134 -39.79 6.45 -7.33
N ARG A 135 -40.17 7.59 -7.93
CA ARG A 135 -40.50 8.82 -7.20
C ARG A 135 -41.70 8.67 -6.27
N GLU A 136 -42.73 7.92 -6.64
CA GLU A 136 -43.89 7.66 -5.76
C GLU A 136 -43.60 6.65 -4.66
N PHE A 137 -42.79 5.63 -4.93
CA PHE A 137 -42.21 4.79 -3.89
C PHE A 137 -41.37 5.61 -2.92
N LEU A 138 -40.51 6.52 -3.38
CA LEU A 138 -39.75 7.41 -2.50
C LEU A 138 -40.62 8.43 -1.72
N LYS A 139 -41.81 8.79 -2.21
CA LYS A 139 -42.80 9.58 -1.45
C LYS A 139 -43.55 8.75 -0.40
N GLY A 140 -43.82 7.47 -0.70
CA GLY A 140 -44.67 6.58 0.11
C GLY A 140 -43.89 5.66 1.07
N PHE A 141 -42.63 5.36 0.76
CA PHE A 141 -41.68 4.77 1.69
C PHE A 141 -41.37 5.83 2.75
N ASP A 142 -42.01 5.69 3.91
CA ASP A 142 -41.80 6.59 5.03
C ASP A 142 -40.42 6.32 5.65
N ALA A 143 -39.36 6.84 5.02
CA ALA A 143 -37.96 6.79 5.45
C ALA A 143 -37.71 7.46 6.81
N ARG A 144 -38.77 7.95 7.47
CA ARG A 144 -38.79 8.51 8.82
C ARG A 144 -39.29 7.48 9.86
N ASN A 145 -39.97 6.43 9.41
CA ASN A 145 -40.47 5.34 10.26
C ASN A 145 -39.40 4.25 10.41
N LYS A 146 -38.90 4.07 11.64
CA LYS A 146 -37.86 3.08 11.96
C LYS A 146 -38.26 1.63 11.63
N GLN A 147 -39.55 1.32 11.60
CA GLN A 147 -40.03 0.00 11.20
C GLN A 147 -39.77 -0.22 9.71
N SER A 148 -40.14 0.74 8.85
CA SER A 148 -39.91 0.70 7.41
C SER A 148 -38.43 0.69 7.03
N ILE A 149 -37.56 1.41 7.76
CA ILE A 149 -36.11 1.38 7.52
C ILE A 149 -35.51 0.01 7.90
N ARG A 150 -35.93 -0.59 9.03
CA ARG A 150 -35.49 -1.93 9.42
C ARG A 150 -35.97 -2.99 8.46
N GLU A 151 -37.17 -2.85 7.91
CA GLU A 151 -37.69 -3.74 6.87
C GLU A 151 -36.95 -3.57 5.53
N ALA A 152 -36.40 -2.39 5.25
CA ALA A 152 -35.52 -2.16 4.10
C ALA A 152 -34.12 -2.75 4.30
N LEU A 153 -33.47 -2.48 5.44
CA LEU A 153 -32.16 -3.05 5.78
C LEU A 153 -32.24 -4.57 5.97
N SER A 154 -33.27 -5.11 6.61
CA SER A 154 -33.44 -6.57 6.72
C SER A 154 -33.71 -7.23 5.36
N LYS A 155 -34.33 -6.54 4.39
CA LYS A 155 -34.47 -7.03 3.01
C LYS A 155 -33.18 -6.93 2.22
N LEU A 156 -32.40 -5.87 2.45
CA LEU A 156 -31.06 -5.72 1.90
C LEU A 156 -30.14 -6.82 2.46
N ASP A 157 -30.10 -7.02 3.77
CA ASP A 157 -29.34 -8.08 4.42
C ASP A 157 -29.87 -9.47 4.06
N ASP A 158 -31.18 -9.67 3.87
CA ASP A 158 -31.73 -10.91 3.30
C ASP A 158 -31.29 -11.11 1.83
N LEU A 159 -31.15 -10.04 1.05
CA LEU A 159 -30.49 -10.09 -0.27
C LEU A 159 -29.00 -10.41 -0.10
N GLN A 160 -28.31 -9.87 0.91
CA GLN A 160 -26.88 -10.08 1.11
C GLN A 160 -26.53 -11.45 1.72
N LEU A 161 -27.45 -12.08 2.45
CA LEU A 161 -27.37 -13.49 2.83
C LEU A 161 -27.59 -14.40 1.60
N LYS A 162 -27.97 -13.82 0.46
CA LYS A 162 -27.89 -14.41 -0.87
C LYS A 162 -26.70 -13.82 -1.69
N ILE A 163 -25.97 -12.78 -1.20
CA ILE A 163 -24.96 -11.92 -1.90
C ILE A 163 -23.95 -11.14 -0.92
N PRO A 164 -22.71 -11.62 -0.60
CA PRO A 164 -21.76 -11.21 0.54
C PRO A 164 -21.18 -9.74 0.80
N ARG A 165 -20.13 -9.54 1.68
CA ARG A 165 -19.75 -8.27 2.46
C ARG A 165 -18.22 -7.87 2.72
N LYS A 166 -17.88 -6.60 3.13
CA LYS A 166 -16.48 -5.97 3.36
C LYS A 166 -16.24 -4.93 4.56
N PHE A 167 -15.40 -3.84 4.44
CA PHE A 167 -14.59 -3.14 5.54
C PHE A 167 -14.63 -1.56 5.81
N MET A 168 -13.57 -0.70 5.63
CA MET A 168 -13.30 0.65 6.30
C MET A 168 -12.50 1.78 5.48
N HIS A 169 -12.47 3.11 5.86
CA HIS A 169 -11.74 4.30 5.22
C HIS A 169 -11.60 5.64 6.06
N GLU A 170 -10.74 6.66 5.69
CA GLU A 170 -10.57 8.06 6.28
C GLU A 170 -9.84 9.16 5.36
N THR A 171 -9.64 10.48 5.75
CA THR A 171 -8.74 11.50 5.05
C THR A 171 -8.45 12.95 5.67
N GLN A 172 -7.36 13.65 5.24
CA GLN A 172 -6.93 15.11 5.30
C GLN A 172 -6.98 15.94 6.63
N ALA A 173 -5.90 15.94 7.45
CA ALA A 173 -5.82 16.77 8.68
C ALA A 173 -4.38 17.07 9.21
N GLU A 174 -4.28 17.55 10.46
CA GLU A 174 -3.02 17.62 11.23
C GLU A 174 -3.14 16.81 12.54
N ALA A 175 -2.02 16.30 13.07
CA ALA A 175 -1.96 15.47 14.30
C ALA A 175 -2.80 14.18 14.21
N CYS A 176 -2.78 13.54 13.04
CA CYS A 176 -3.60 12.37 12.69
C CYS A 176 -3.07 11.05 13.29
N ILE A 177 -3.99 10.12 13.56
CA ILE A 177 -3.74 8.73 14.01
C ILE A 177 -4.78 7.79 13.35
N GLY A 178 -4.44 6.53 13.08
CA GLY A 178 -5.40 5.51 12.57
C GLY A 178 -5.10 4.95 11.17
N ASP A 179 -6.08 4.28 10.55
CA ASP A 179 -5.96 3.58 9.26
C ASP A 179 -6.52 4.40 8.07
N TYR A 180 -5.91 4.27 6.89
CA TYR A 180 -6.35 4.86 5.60
C TYR A 180 -6.33 6.40 5.56
N ILE A 181 -5.24 7.03 5.98
CA ILE A 181 -5.09 8.50 6.10
C ILE A 181 -4.46 9.11 4.84
N GLY A 182 -4.66 10.41 4.57
CA GLY A 182 -4.08 11.05 3.39
C GLY A 182 -3.94 12.57 3.43
N ARG A 183 -2.89 13.12 2.81
CA ARG A 183 -2.65 14.57 2.56
C ARG A 183 -2.63 15.43 3.84
N SER A 184 -1.82 15.03 4.82
CA SER A 184 -1.81 15.51 6.20
C SER A 184 -0.41 15.94 6.72
N LYS A 185 -0.33 16.54 7.93
CA LYS A 185 0.95 16.97 8.57
C LYS A 185 1.00 16.61 10.06
N ASN A 186 2.18 16.62 10.69
CA ASN A 186 2.36 16.19 12.08
C ASN A 186 1.77 14.78 12.34
N CYS A 187 1.85 13.88 11.37
CA CYS A 187 1.14 12.59 11.41
C CYS A 187 1.85 11.57 12.31
N PHE A 188 1.10 10.70 12.98
CA PHE A 188 1.68 9.82 13.99
C PHE A 188 0.87 8.53 14.20
N ASN A 189 1.52 7.37 14.27
CA ASN A 189 0.85 6.08 14.48
C ASN A 189 -0.29 5.86 13.46
N CYS A 190 0.09 5.87 12.18
CA CYS A 190 -0.80 5.77 11.03
C CYS A 190 -0.52 4.51 10.20
N PHE A 191 -1.58 3.89 9.72
CA PHE A 191 -1.55 2.77 8.77
C PHE A 191 -2.28 3.21 7.48
N ASN A 192 -1.92 2.62 6.35
CA ASN A 192 -2.40 2.98 5.00
C ASN A 192 -2.36 4.50 4.69
N ILE A 193 -1.25 5.21 5.02
CA ILE A 193 -1.19 6.69 4.95
C ILE A 193 -0.47 7.27 3.72
N HIS A 194 -1.03 8.31 3.08
CA HIS A 194 -0.45 8.94 1.89
C HIS A 194 -0.25 10.47 1.96
N GLU A 195 0.63 11.00 1.09
CA GLU A 195 0.94 12.43 0.85
C GLU A 195 1.13 13.28 2.11
N SER A 196 1.73 12.70 3.16
CA SER A 196 1.80 13.31 4.49
C SER A 196 3.22 13.42 5.04
N GLU A 197 3.55 14.52 5.73
CA GLU A 197 4.87 14.68 6.37
C GLU A 197 4.90 14.18 7.84
N ASP A 198 6.12 13.95 8.31
CA ASP A 198 6.51 13.49 9.65
C ASP A 198 6.19 12.00 9.96
N CYS A 199 6.14 11.13 8.94
CA CYS A 199 5.50 9.83 9.09
C CYS A 199 6.14 8.68 8.29
N MET A 200 6.45 7.56 8.96
CA MET A 200 6.20 6.19 8.49
C MET A 200 6.02 5.23 9.70
N TYR A 201 5.29 4.13 9.48
CA TYR A 201 5.42 2.79 10.05
C TYR A 201 4.66 1.70 9.22
N MET A 202 4.20 1.98 7.99
CA MET A 202 2.89 2.65 7.73
C MET A 202 1.98 1.91 6.70
N GLN A 203 2.18 0.60 6.48
CA GLN A 203 1.56 -0.22 5.41
C GLN A 203 0.11 0.16 5.02
N ASP A 204 -0.25 0.44 3.76
CA ASP A 204 0.54 0.77 2.55
C ASP A 204 0.26 2.21 2.05
N CYS A 205 1.25 2.85 1.45
CA CYS A 205 1.45 4.28 1.73
C CYS A 205 2.36 4.98 0.71
N TRP A 206 2.22 6.29 0.44
CA TRP A 206 2.98 7.00 -0.63
C TRP A 206 3.23 8.48 -0.34
N ARG A 207 4.29 9.06 -0.93
CA ARG A 207 4.63 10.49 -0.98
C ARG A 207 4.79 11.19 0.39
N THR A 208 5.43 10.55 1.36
CA THR A 208 5.68 11.13 2.69
C THR A 208 7.02 11.87 2.82
N VAL A 209 7.28 12.54 3.94
CA VAL A 209 8.56 13.23 4.20
C VAL A 209 8.97 13.05 5.67
N ASP A 210 10.24 12.74 5.92
CA ASP A 210 10.88 12.45 7.22
C ASP A 210 10.23 11.28 7.98
N SER A 211 10.87 10.11 7.95
CA SER A 211 10.09 8.87 7.98
C SER A 211 10.84 7.58 8.37
N LEU A 212 10.22 6.62 9.06
CA LEU A 212 10.81 5.37 9.57
C LEU A 212 9.97 4.07 9.35
N ASP A 213 10.61 2.96 8.98
CA ASP A 213 10.09 1.57 9.01
C ASP A 213 8.76 1.23 8.28
N MET A 214 8.78 1.10 6.95
CA MET A 214 7.60 0.71 6.16
C MET A 214 7.63 -0.71 5.65
N THR A 215 6.45 -1.27 5.37
CA THR A 215 6.30 -2.34 4.38
C THR A 215 6.66 -1.88 2.95
N PHE A 216 6.10 -0.76 2.45
CA PHE A 216 6.33 -0.21 1.10
C PHE A 216 5.96 1.29 0.97
N SER A 217 6.68 2.12 0.16
CA SER A 217 6.16 3.44 -0.27
C SER A 217 6.93 4.17 -1.38
N ASP A 218 6.26 4.57 -2.48
CA ASP A 218 6.83 5.46 -3.52
C ASP A 218 6.65 6.95 -3.20
N GLY A 219 7.63 7.78 -3.57
CA GLY A 219 7.58 9.26 -3.57
C GLY A 219 8.12 9.95 -2.32
N SER A 220 8.61 9.18 -1.35
CA SER A 220 8.69 9.63 0.05
C SER A 220 10.11 10.00 0.49
N THR A 221 10.42 11.21 0.98
CA THR A 221 11.83 11.61 1.26
C THR A 221 12.26 11.51 2.73
N LEU A 222 13.57 11.51 3.01
CA LEU A 222 14.20 11.49 4.33
C LEU A 222 13.96 10.22 5.18
N CYS A 223 13.96 9.04 4.57
CA CYS A 223 13.43 7.83 5.22
C CYS A 223 14.49 6.94 5.91
N TYR A 224 14.08 6.12 6.87
CA TYR A 224 14.91 5.22 7.68
C TYR A 224 14.25 3.84 7.94
N ASP A 225 15.06 2.86 8.36
CA ASP A 225 14.82 1.46 8.77
C ASP A 225 13.76 0.51 8.13
N SER A 226 12.95 0.93 7.16
CA SER A 226 11.96 0.13 6.39
C SER A 226 12.33 -1.28 5.90
N PHE A 227 11.26 -2.05 5.68
CA PHE A 227 11.14 -2.99 4.56
C PHE A 227 11.34 -2.24 3.23
N SER A 228 10.33 -2.00 2.40
CA SER A 228 10.50 -1.33 1.10
C SER A 228 10.32 0.18 1.15
N ILE A 229 11.20 0.91 0.44
CA ILE A 229 11.04 2.32 0.06
C ILE A 229 11.22 2.46 -1.45
N GLY A 230 10.35 3.28 -2.04
CA GLY A 230 10.13 3.45 -3.46
C GLY A 230 10.78 4.68 -4.10
N LEU A 231 10.46 4.89 -5.38
CA LEU A 231 11.03 5.87 -6.30
C LEU A 231 10.72 7.30 -5.87
N GLY A 232 11.67 8.23 -6.04
CA GLY A 232 11.46 9.63 -5.66
C GLY A 232 11.66 9.91 -4.16
N SER A 233 12.11 8.90 -3.40
CA SER A 233 12.69 9.12 -2.07
C SER A 233 14.01 9.91 -2.14
N TYR A 234 14.55 10.34 -1.00
CA TYR A 234 15.86 11.01 -0.93
C TYR A 234 16.47 10.88 0.46
N ASN A 235 17.80 11.01 0.53
CA ASN A 235 18.67 11.02 1.70
C ASN A 235 18.18 10.22 2.93
N CYS A 236 18.66 9.00 3.06
CA CYS A 236 17.92 7.91 3.65
C CYS A 236 18.91 7.09 4.52
N ASN A 237 18.58 6.63 5.75
CA ASN A 237 19.30 5.74 6.73
C ASN A 237 18.96 4.21 6.93
N PHE A 238 19.92 3.27 6.87
CA PHE A 238 19.95 1.86 7.39
C PHE A 238 18.91 0.78 7.04
N SER A 239 17.75 1.13 6.47
CA SER A 239 16.67 0.18 6.13
C SER A 239 17.08 -0.92 5.19
N ASN A 240 16.16 -1.88 4.98
CA ASN A 240 16.51 -3.12 4.34
C ASN A 240 15.95 -3.39 2.91
N TYR A 241 15.21 -2.46 2.28
CA TYR A 241 15.06 -2.28 0.80
C TYR A 241 14.73 -0.81 0.46
N ILE A 242 15.57 -0.02 -0.24
CA ILE A 242 15.39 1.47 -0.37
C ILE A 242 15.83 2.06 -1.69
N ARG A 243 14.88 2.60 -2.46
CA ARG A 243 15.16 3.06 -3.82
C ARG A 243 15.83 4.42 -3.99
N SER A 244 15.75 5.40 -3.07
CA SER A 244 16.34 6.72 -3.40
C SER A 244 17.07 7.46 -2.27
N SER A 245 18.27 7.88 -2.69
CA SER A 245 19.50 8.18 -1.94
C SER A 245 20.62 8.45 -3.00
N ARG A 246 21.92 8.39 -2.68
CA ARG A 246 23.06 8.81 -3.57
C ARG A 246 24.42 8.03 -3.45
N ASP A 247 24.58 6.86 -4.10
CA ASP A 247 25.80 6.04 -4.46
C ASP A 247 26.82 5.41 -3.43
N LEU A 248 26.65 4.14 -2.96
CA LEU A 248 27.54 3.30 -2.07
C LEU A 248 27.22 1.77 -1.95
N GLU A 249 27.76 1.06 -0.93
CA GLU A 249 27.43 -0.36 -0.60
C GLU A 249 27.40 -0.78 0.92
N TYR A 250 26.54 -1.71 1.36
CA TYR A 250 26.55 -2.44 2.67
C TYR A 250 26.14 -1.87 4.13
N CYS A 251 24.86 -1.71 4.59
CA CYS A 251 23.98 -2.06 5.79
C CYS A 251 22.56 -2.55 5.30
N GLU A 252 22.06 -3.76 5.66
CA GLU A 252 21.19 -4.64 4.79
C GLU A 252 19.95 -3.92 4.27
N LEU A 253 19.33 -4.20 3.10
CA LEU A 253 19.76 -4.04 1.68
C LEU A 253 19.35 -2.62 1.20
N CYS A 254 20.12 -1.91 0.36
CA CYS A 254 19.70 -0.56 -0.08
C CYS A 254 20.30 -0.11 -1.42
N PHE A 255 19.69 0.88 -2.11
CA PHE A 255 19.92 1.07 -3.55
C PHE A 255 20.58 2.36 -4.05
N ASN A 256 21.19 3.19 -3.20
CA ASN A 256 22.14 4.18 -3.71
C ASN A 256 23.11 4.58 -2.59
N CYS A 257 22.87 5.74 -1.96
CA CYS A 257 23.34 6.21 -0.64
C CYS A 257 24.80 6.76 -0.46
N LYS A 258 25.09 7.71 0.45
CA LYS A 258 26.30 8.57 0.29
C LYS A 258 27.70 8.10 0.78
N ASP A 259 28.27 7.09 0.11
CA ASP A 259 29.66 6.55 0.24
C ASP A 259 30.09 5.75 1.50
N CYS A 260 29.47 4.64 1.92
CA CYS A 260 30.03 3.72 2.93
C CYS A 260 30.05 2.24 2.50
N PHE A 261 30.59 1.39 3.38
CA PHE A 261 30.96 0.00 3.12
C PHE A 261 30.87 -0.94 4.36
N GLY A 262 30.59 -2.23 4.15
CA GLY A 262 30.73 -3.31 5.16
C GLY A 262 29.84 -3.31 6.41
N CYS A 263 28.89 -2.40 6.53
CA CYS A 263 27.91 -2.31 7.60
C CYS A 263 26.60 -3.15 7.41
N ILE A 264 26.42 -4.03 6.36
CA ILE A 264 25.35 -5.12 6.16
C ILE A 264 24.46 -5.21 4.81
N GLY A 265 24.44 -4.19 3.90
CA GLY A 265 23.58 -3.68 2.70
C GLY A 265 23.68 -2.31 1.82
N LEU A 266 23.76 -0.92 2.01
CA LEU A 266 23.83 0.24 3.03
C LEU A 266 23.03 1.47 2.64
N LYS A 267 22.81 2.34 3.63
CA LYS A 267 22.08 3.59 3.46
C LYS A 267 22.71 4.79 4.25
N ASP A 268 22.63 5.99 3.66
CA ASP A 268 23.51 7.20 3.55
C ASP A 268 24.84 7.46 4.29
N LYS A 269 25.46 6.58 5.09
CA LYS A 269 26.76 6.96 5.70
C LYS A 269 27.82 7.33 4.65
N GLN A 270 28.69 8.30 4.99
CA GLN A 270 29.84 8.72 4.18
C GLN A 270 31.18 8.36 4.85
N TYR A 271 31.99 7.62 4.10
CA TYR A 271 33.41 7.26 4.29
C TYR A 271 33.76 6.26 5.42
N HIS A 272 33.14 5.06 5.46
CA HIS A 272 33.36 3.99 6.47
C HIS A 272 33.36 2.55 5.88
N ILE A 273 34.06 1.59 6.51
CA ILE A 273 34.13 0.15 6.16
C ILE A 273 33.93 -0.76 7.39
N LEU A 274 33.03 -1.75 7.38
CA LEU A 274 32.76 -2.64 8.55
C LEU A 274 32.42 -1.84 9.82
N ASN A 275 31.57 -0.80 9.67
CA ASN A 275 31.33 0.25 10.66
C ASN A 275 32.55 1.15 11.03
N GLN A 276 33.73 0.97 10.43
CA GLN A 276 34.96 1.70 10.79
C GLN A 276 35.20 2.93 9.87
N PRO A 277 35.32 4.15 10.40
CA PRO A 277 35.47 5.37 9.61
C PRO A 277 36.90 5.55 9.06
N LEU A 278 37.01 6.26 7.93
CA LEU A 278 38.26 6.62 7.26
C LEU A 278 38.16 8.08 6.75
N SER A 279 39.28 8.77 6.48
CA SER A 279 39.23 10.07 5.77
C SER A 279 38.68 9.89 4.34
N ARG A 280 38.43 10.94 3.57
CA ARG A 280 37.89 10.76 2.21
C ARG A 280 38.83 9.95 1.31
N GLU A 281 40.11 10.29 1.29
CA GLU A 281 41.11 9.66 0.45
C GLU A 281 41.54 8.29 1.03
N GLU A 282 41.66 8.15 2.35
CA GLU A 282 41.90 6.84 2.99
C GLU A 282 40.68 5.95 2.94
N TYR A 283 39.46 6.51 2.88
CA TYR A 283 38.25 5.76 2.56
C TYR A 283 38.45 5.24 1.17
N PHE A 284 38.47 6.07 0.12
CA PHE A 284 38.60 5.57 -1.25
C PHE A 284 39.80 4.63 -1.47
N ALA A 285 40.92 4.80 -0.73
CA ALA A 285 42.05 3.87 -0.72
C ALA A 285 41.81 2.56 0.07
N LYS A 286 41.30 2.58 1.31
CA LYS A 286 41.01 1.37 2.11
C LYS A 286 39.76 0.65 1.61
N VAL A 287 38.85 1.39 0.99
CA VAL A 287 37.75 0.94 0.14
C VAL A 287 38.37 0.18 -1.00
N ALA A 288 39.26 0.78 -1.79
CA ALA A 288 39.97 0.08 -2.84
C ALA A 288 40.82 -1.11 -2.33
N GLU A 289 41.36 -1.07 -1.11
CA GLU A 289 42.22 -2.10 -0.51
C GLU A 289 41.41 -3.28 0.05
N LEU A 290 40.44 -3.06 0.92
CA LEU A 290 39.54 -4.11 1.38
C LEU A 290 38.65 -4.60 0.23
N LYS A 291 38.36 -3.76 -0.78
CA LYS A 291 37.90 -4.23 -2.10
C LYS A 291 38.93 -5.18 -2.71
N ALA A 292 40.18 -4.79 -2.91
CA ALA A 292 41.21 -5.63 -3.53
C ALA A 292 41.49 -6.94 -2.76
N GLU A 293 41.47 -6.91 -1.43
CA GLU A 293 41.71 -8.06 -0.56
C GLU A 293 40.51 -9.00 -0.56
N MET A 294 39.29 -8.50 -0.36
CA MET A 294 38.06 -9.29 -0.50
C MET A 294 37.82 -9.76 -1.93
N ARG A 295 38.36 -9.08 -2.95
CA ARG A 295 38.36 -9.56 -4.35
C ARG A 295 39.33 -10.72 -4.49
N THR A 296 40.59 -10.55 -4.07
CA THR A 296 41.63 -11.61 -4.16
C THR A 296 41.28 -12.85 -3.33
N LYS A 297 40.61 -12.68 -2.18
CA LYS A 297 40.13 -13.77 -1.29
C LYS A 297 38.69 -14.21 -1.59
N GLY A 298 38.00 -13.63 -2.57
CA GLY A 298 36.69 -14.12 -3.07
C GLY A 298 35.48 -13.90 -2.16
N THR A 299 35.49 -12.85 -1.33
CA THR A 299 34.47 -12.60 -0.29
C THR A 299 33.67 -11.31 -0.45
N TYR A 300 34.02 -10.41 -1.37
CA TYR A 300 33.42 -9.07 -1.41
C TYR A 300 31.87 -9.03 -1.40
N GLY A 301 31.29 -8.32 -0.43
CA GLY A 301 29.88 -7.89 -0.48
C GLY A 301 28.80 -8.97 -0.40
N LYS A 302 29.09 -10.18 0.10
CA LYS A 302 28.04 -11.19 0.28
C LYS A 302 27.20 -10.90 1.52
N HIS A 303 25.91 -10.69 1.32
CA HIS A 303 24.92 -10.81 2.38
C HIS A 303 24.88 -12.27 2.89
N LEU A 304 24.56 -12.46 4.16
CA LEU A 304 24.80 -13.71 4.90
C LEU A 304 23.46 -14.40 5.26
N PRO A 305 23.40 -15.51 6.03
CA PRO A 305 22.13 -16.15 6.38
C PRO A 305 21.13 -15.17 6.99
N THR A 306 19.85 -15.55 6.96
CA THR A 306 18.88 -14.85 7.78
C THR A 306 19.07 -15.19 9.24
N THR A 307 19.17 -14.16 10.08
CA THR A 307 19.01 -14.30 11.53
C THR A 307 17.53 -14.30 11.93
N TYR A 308 16.61 -14.09 10.99
CA TYR A 308 15.19 -14.38 11.20
C TYR A 308 15.01 -15.90 11.24
N ILE A 309 15.16 -16.44 12.44
CA ILE A 309 14.69 -17.77 12.79
C ILE A 309 13.19 -17.81 12.47
N TYR A 310 12.74 -18.86 11.79
CA TYR A 310 11.35 -19.03 11.38
C TYR A 310 10.50 -19.50 12.57
N GLU A 311 10.32 -18.64 13.58
CA GLU A 311 9.24 -18.77 14.58
C GLU A 311 7.94 -18.22 13.98
N ASP A 312 7.45 -18.94 12.98
CA ASP A 312 6.18 -18.67 12.33
C ASP A 312 5.03 -19.07 13.25
N THR A 313 4.37 -18.07 13.83
CA THR A 313 3.19 -18.25 14.69
C THR A 313 1.94 -18.70 13.93
N ALA A 314 1.97 -18.80 12.59
CA ALA A 314 0.99 -19.55 11.80
C ALA A 314 1.35 -21.03 11.61
N ALA A 315 2.58 -21.47 11.97
CA ALA A 315 3.04 -22.85 11.84
C ALA A 315 3.35 -23.58 13.18
N VAL A 316 3.26 -22.91 14.33
CA VAL A 316 3.36 -23.56 15.66
C VAL A 316 1.96 -23.80 16.28
N SER A 317 1.08 -24.48 15.55
CA SER A 317 -0.16 -25.06 16.11
C SER A 317 -0.69 -26.28 15.33
N GLN A 318 0.18 -27.28 15.08
CA GLN A 318 -0.21 -28.68 14.86
C GLN A 318 0.95 -29.64 15.16
#